data_AF-A0A259RTM6-F1
#
_entry.id   AF-A0A259RTM6-F1
#
_cell.length_a   1.000
_cell.length_b   1.000
_cell.length_c   1.000
_cell.angle_alpha   90.00
_cell.angle_beta   90.00
_cell.angle_gamma   90.00
#
_symmetry.space_group_name_H-M   'P 1'
#
loop_
_entity.id
_entity.type
_entity.pdbx_description
1 polymer ?
#
loop_
_entity_poly.entity_id
_entity_poly.type
_entity_poly.pdbx_seq_one_letter_code
_entity_poly.pdbx_strand_id
1 'polypeptide(L)'
;MTPSFDLQHIISCVSGYDPNALRVDAALAVIQASMQPVQANERLAVRAALGRVLAQDIISPIDVPAHDNSAMDGYALRGADLATQGDTVLSIAGRGLAGHAFSGEAPAGSAVRIMTGAVMPA
;
A
#
# COMPACT_ATOMS: atom_id res chain seq x y z
N MET A 1 46.90 -48.76 -30.09
CA MET A 1 47.17 -47.36 -29.71
C MET A 1 45.83 -46.68 -29.56
N THR A 2 45.34 -46.55 -28.33
CA THR A 2 44.08 -45.86 -28.03
C THR A 2 44.26 -44.38 -28.43
N PRO A 3 43.36 -43.81 -29.26
CA PRO A 3 43.40 -42.38 -29.52
C PRO A 3 43.18 -41.66 -28.18
N SER A 4 44.17 -40.90 -27.74
CA SER A 4 44.05 -40.04 -26.58
C SER A 4 43.16 -38.88 -26.98
N PHE A 5 41.84 -39.08 -26.88
CA PHE A 5 40.90 -37.98 -27.06
C PHE A 5 41.07 -37.03 -25.88
N ASP A 6 41.60 -35.86 -26.18
CA ASP A 6 41.65 -34.74 -25.25
C ASP A 6 40.21 -34.44 -24.77
N LEU A 7 40.04 -34.33 -23.46
CA LEU A 7 38.77 -33.99 -22.82
C LEU A 7 38.18 -32.71 -23.43
N GLN A 8 39.04 -31.77 -23.83
CA GLN A 8 38.63 -30.54 -24.52
C GLN A 8 37.96 -30.81 -25.87
N HIS A 9 38.40 -31.84 -26.60
CA HIS A 9 37.85 -32.22 -27.90
C HIS A 9 36.49 -32.93 -27.79
N ILE A 10 36.29 -33.76 -26.76
CA ILE A 10 35.01 -34.44 -26.52
C ILE A 10 33.95 -33.41 -26.10
N ILE A 11 34.33 -32.45 -25.27
CA ILE A 11 33.45 -31.40 -24.75
C ILE A 11 33.04 -30.41 -25.85
N SER A 12 33.92 -30.08 -26.79
CA SER A 12 33.59 -29.18 -27.92
C SER A 12 32.60 -29.78 -28.93
N CYS A 13 32.46 -31.11 -28.96
CA CYS A 13 31.46 -31.80 -29.79
C CYS A 13 30.07 -31.90 -29.12
N VAL A 14 29.91 -31.48 -27.86
CA VAL A 14 28.60 -31.39 -27.20
C VAL A 14 27.95 -30.07 -27.63
N SER A 15 27.01 -30.16 -28.57
CA SER A 15 26.29 -29.02 -29.13
C SER A 15 25.72 -28.10 -28.03
N GLY A 16 26.25 -26.86 -27.95
CA GLY A 16 25.82 -25.83 -27.00
C GLY A 16 26.84 -25.47 -25.92
N TYR A 17 27.93 -26.22 -25.78
CA TYR A 17 29.02 -25.86 -24.86
C TYR A 17 30.16 -25.14 -25.59
N ASP A 18 30.28 -23.84 -25.37
CA ASP A 18 31.47 -23.07 -25.70
C ASP A 18 32.20 -22.72 -24.39
N PRO A 19 33.40 -23.26 -24.12
CA PRO A 19 34.15 -22.97 -22.89
C PRO A 19 34.56 -21.50 -22.75
N ASN A 20 34.53 -20.73 -23.84
CA ASN A 20 34.83 -19.30 -23.86
C ASN A 20 33.57 -18.44 -23.79
N ALA A 21 32.37 -19.03 -23.74
CA ALA A 21 31.14 -18.26 -23.59
C ALA A 21 31.11 -17.53 -22.25
N LEU A 22 30.66 -16.28 -22.28
CA LEU A 22 30.40 -15.53 -21.07
C LEU A 22 29.33 -16.28 -20.26
N ARG A 23 29.58 -16.42 -18.96
CA ARG A 23 28.56 -16.87 -18.02
C ARG A 23 27.36 -15.91 -18.09
N VAL A 24 26.17 -16.44 -17.86
CA VAL A 24 24.91 -15.67 -17.95
C VAL A 24 24.92 -14.44 -17.04
N ASP A 25 25.47 -14.56 -15.83
CA ASP A 25 25.62 -13.45 -14.88
C ASP A 25 26.52 -12.33 -15.43
N ALA A 26 27.67 -12.70 -16.00
CA ALA A 26 28.59 -11.76 -16.64
C ALA A 26 27.95 -11.07 -17.85
N ALA A 27 27.23 -11.83 -18.69
CA ALA A 27 26.53 -11.28 -19.85
C ALA A 27 25.42 -10.30 -19.42
N LEU A 28 24.62 -10.65 -18.40
CA LEU A 28 23.59 -9.76 -17.85
C LEU A 28 24.19 -8.48 -17.26
N ALA A 29 25.32 -8.57 -16.56
CA ALA A 29 26.01 -7.41 -16.01
C ALA A 29 26.48 -6.44 -17.11
N VAL A 30 27.04 -6.97 -18.20
CA VAL A 30 27.45 -6.15 -19.36
C VAL A 30 26.24 -5.49 -20.02
N ILE A 31 25.15 -6.23 -20.23
CA ILE A 31 23.91 -5.70 -20.80
C ILE A 31 23.36 -4.57 -19.92
N GLN A 32 23.26 -4.79 -18.61
CA GLN A 32 22.76 -3.78 -17.66
C GLN A 32 23.65 -2.53 -17.65
N ALA A 33 24.98 -2.70 -17.66
CA ALA A 33 25.92 -1.59 -17.68
C ALA A 33 25.89 -0.78 -18.99
N SER A 34 25.38 -1.37 -20.08
CA SER A 34 25.31 -0.74 -21.41
C SER A 34 24.00 0.02 -21.66
N MET A 35 23.03 -0.06 -20.74
CA MET A 35 21.72 0.57 -20.89
C MET A 35 21.56 1.75 -19.94
N GLN A 36 20.82 2.77 -20.39
CA GLN A 36 20.35 3.85 -19.53
C GLN A 36 18.83 3.80 -19.40
N PRO A 37 18.26 4.07 -18.22
CA PRO A 37 16.81 4.17 -18.07
C PRO A 37 16.24 5.28 -18.96
N VAL A 38 15.06 5.02 -19.53
CA VAL A 38 14.34 6.02 -20.32
C VAL A 38 13.95 7.19 -19.41
N GLN A 39 14.35 8.41 -19.80
CA GLN A 39 14.08 9.65 -19.03
C GLN A 39 12.79 10.36 -19.47
N ALA A 40 12.30 10.06 -20.68
CA ALA A 40 11.06 10.64 -21.18
C ALA A 40 9.87 10.14 -20.35
N ASN A 41 9.00 11.08 -19.97
CA ASN A 41 7.78 10.79 -19.25
C ASN A 41 6.60 11.52 -19.91
N GLU A 42 5.40 11.03 -19.61
CA GLU A 42 4.14 11.61 -20.05
C GLU A 42 3.13 11.58 -18.90
N ARG A 43 2.13 12.45 -18.99
CA ARG A 43 1.00 12.46 -18.04
C ARG A 43 -0.20 11.79 -18.68
N LEU A 44 -0.75 10.82 -17.97
CA LEU A 44 -1.87 10.01 -18.44
C LEU A 44 -3.01 10.05 -17.43
N ALA A 45 -4.22 9.79 -17.91
CA ALA A 45 -5.33 9.46 -17.03
C ALA A 45 -5.04 8.13 -16.31
N VAL A 46 -5.45 8.02 -15.04
CA VAL A 46 -5.22 6.82 -14.20
C VAL A 46 -5.71 5.53 -14.88
N ARG A 47 -6.82 5.60 -15.61
CA ARG A 47 -7.39 4.45 -16.34
C ARG A 47 -6.49 3.90 -17.46
N ALA A 48 -5.54 4.70 -17.94
CA ALA A 48 -4.56 4.30 -18.97
C ALA A 48 -3.17 4.00 -18.37
N ALA A 49 -3.00 4.07 -17.05
CA ALA A 49 -1.71 3.92 -16.39
C ALA A 49 -1.37 2.46 -16.03
N LEU A 50 -2.30 1.51 -16.21
CA LEU A 50 -2.06 0.10 -15.89
C LEU A 50 -0.87 -0.46 -16.70
N GLY A 51 0.12 -1.03 -16.01
CA GLY A 51 1.34 -1.58 -16.62
C GLY A 51 2.42 -0.56 -16.95
N ARG A 52 2.23 0.73 -16.62
CA ARG A 52 3.25 1.78 -16.75
C ARG A 52 4.15 1.83 -15.52
N VAL A 53 5.34 2.41 -15.68
CA VAL A 53 6.29 2.69 -14.59
C VAL A 53 6.14 4.15 -14.17
N LEU A 54 6.06 4.40 -12.85
CA LEU A 54 6.02 5.77 -12.32
C LEU A 54 7.32 6.50 -12.62
N ALA A 55 7.21 7.72 -13.13
CA ALA A 55 8.37 8.57 -13.40
C ALA A 55 8.89 9.28 -12.13
N GLN A 56 8.03 9.41 -11.12
CA GLN A 56 8.32 10.08 -9.84
C GLN A 56 7.43 9.50 -8.74
N ASP A 57 7.82 9.74 -7.49
CA ASP A 57 7.04 9.35 -6.32
C ASP A 57 5.65 10.01 -6.30
N ILE A 58 4.66 9.28 -5.78
CA ILE A 58 3.30 9.78 -5.56
C ILE A 58 3.14 10.04 -4.06
N ILE A 59 3.10 11.33 -3.71
CA ILE A 59 2.97 11.79 -2.33
C ILE A 59 1.51 12.19 -2.11
N SER A 60 0.88 11.69 -1.03
CA SER A 60 -0.50 12.07 -0.70
C SER A 60 -0.56 13.54 -0.28
N PRO A 61 -1.45 14.36 -0.88
CA PRO A 61 -1.64 15.74 -0.46
C PRO A 61 -2.60 15.88 0.74
N ILE A 62 -3.20 14.76 1.19
CA ILE A 62 -4.23 14.74 2.24
C ILE A 62 -4.06 13.52 3.15
N ASP A 63 -4.60 13.63 4.36
CA ASP A 63 -4.79 12.49 5.25
C ASP A 63 -5.98 11.64 4.79
N VAL A 64 -5.83 10.33 4.93
CA VAL A 64 -6.90 9.36 4.65
C VAL A 64 -6.96 8.37 5.81
N PRO A 65 -7.99 8.43 6.67
CA PRO A 65 -9.12 9.36 6.63
C PRO A 65 -8.73 10.80 7.00
N ALA A 66 -9.51 11.78 6.53
CA ALA A 66 -9.26 13.21 6.77
C ALA A 66 -9.66 13.69 8.19
N HIS A 67 -10.45 12.89 8.91
CA HIS A 67 -10.96 13.19 10.25
C HIS A 67 -11.05 11.89 11.05
N ASP A 68 -11.03 12.02 12.38
CA ASP A 68 -11.40 10.93 13.28
C ASP A 68 -12.83 10.51 12.99
N ASN A 69 -13.02 9.26 12.62
CA ASN A 69 -14.32 8.70 12.25
C ASN A 69 -14.61 7.41 13.00
N SER A 70 -15.91 7.13 13.20
CA SER A 70 -16.30 5.90 13.88
C SER A 70 -15.97 4.68 13.01
N ALA A 71 -15.25 3.71 13.60
CA ALA A 71 -14.98 2.44 12.93
C ALA A 71 -16.22 1.53 12.84
N MET A 72 -17.17 1.71 13.76
CA MET A 72 -18.33 0.84 13.96
C MET A 72 -19.60 1.65 14.11
N ASP A 73 -20.74 1.02 13.90
CA ASP A 73 -22.02 1.52 14.40
C ASP A 73 -22.07 1.37 15.92
N GLY A 74 -22.49 2.43 16.63
CA GLY A 74 -22.54 2.44 18.08
C GLY A 74 -22.88 3.80 18.67
N TYR A 75 -22.15 4.15 19.73
CA TYR A 75 -22.35 5.38 20.49
C TYR A 75 -21.02 6.07 20.76
N ALA A 76 -20.88 7.32 20.32
CA ALA A 76 -19.78 8.18 20.71
C ALA A 76 -20.11 8.79 22.08
N LEU A 77 -19.19 8.64 23.04
CA LEU A 77 -19.34 9.11 24.42
C LEU A 77 -17.98 9.55 24.95
N ARG A 78 -17.99 10.34 26.03
CA ARG A 78 -16.78 10.73 26.74
C ARG A 78 -16.37 9.60 27.68
N GLY A 79 -15.12 9.15 27.62
CA GLY A 79 -14.62 8.13 28.55
C GLY A 79 -14.77 8.52 30.02
N ALA A 80 -14.74 9.83 30.32
CA ALA A 80 -14.95 10.38 31.66
C ALA A 80 -16.39 10.23 32.20
N ASP A 81 -17.37 9.99 31.34
CA ASP A 81 -18.77 9.79 31.74
C ASP A 81 -19.06 8.33 32.12
N LEU A 82 -18.08 7.43 31.94
CA LEU A 82 -18.21 6.02 32.33
C LEU A 82 -18.04 5.86 33.84
N ALA A 83 -18.99 5.16 34.47
CA ALA A 83 -18.89 4.77 35.87
C ALA A 83 -17.70 3.82 36.08
N THR A 84 -16.93 4.02 37.15
CA THR A 84 -15.81 3.13 37.48
C THR A 84 -16.27 1.76 37.99
N GLN A 85 -17.51 1.67 38.49
CA GLN A 85 -18.17 0.46 38.94
C GLN A 85 -19.67 0.53 38.61
N GLY A 86 -20.25 -0.60 38.21
CA GLY A 86 -21.67 -0.70 37.87
C GLY A 86 -22.02 -0.16 36.49
N ASP A 87 -23.32 0.01 36.25
CA ASP A 87 -23.85 0.42 34.95
C ASP A 87 -23.70 1.94 34.73
N THR A 88 -23.37 2.31 33.49
CA THR A 88 -23.40 3.71 33.04
C THR A 88 -24.67 3.97 32.25
N VAL A 89 -25.41 5.02 32.62
CA VAL A 89 -26.61 5.46 31.89
C VAL A 89 -26.35 6.84 31.29
N LEU A 90 -26.44 6.95 29.96
CA LEU A 90 -26.25 8.19 29.22
C LEU A 90 -27.51 8.54 28.42
N SER A 91 -27.80 9.83 28.34
CA SER A 91 -28.85 10.35 27.45
C SER A 91 -28.38 10.41 26.00
N ILE A 92 -29.27 10.22 25.02
CA ILE A 92 -28.89 10.34 23.60
C ILE A 92 -29.09 11.78 23.15
N ALA A 93 -27.99 12.49 22.87
CA ALA A 93 -28.00 13.88 22.42
C ALA A 93 -28.36 14.02 20.92
N GLY A 94 -28.11 12.97 20.13
CA GLY A 94 -28.43 12.98 18.71
C GLY A 94 -27.82 11.82 17.94
N ARG A 95 -27.65 12.02 16.62
CA ARG A 95 -27.11 11.02 15.70
C ARG A 95 -26.08 11.62 14.74
N GLY A 96 -24.96 10.91 14.55
CA GLY A 96 -23.96 11.19 13.51
C GLY A 96 -23.95 10.09 12.44
N LEU A 97 -23.93 10.48 11.17
CA LEU A 97 -23.91 9.58 10.01
C LEU A 97 -22.72 9.89 9.10
N ALA A 98 -22.33 8.94 8.25
CA ALA A 98 -21.39 9.21 7.17
C ALA A 98 -21.90 10.36 6.28
N GLY A 99 -21.04 11.36 6.06
CA GLY A 99 -21.38 12.58 5.32
C GLY A 99 -22.33 13.56 6.05
N HIS A 100 -22.88 13.19 7.21
CA HIS A 100 -23.75 14.06 8.01
C HIS A 100 -23.31 14.01 9.48
N ALA A 101 -22.29 14.80 9.79
CA ALA A 101 -21.77 14.93 11.14
C ALA A 101 -22.84 15.47 12.10
N PHE A 102 -22.78 15.02 13.35
CA PHE A 102 -23.59 15.62 14.41
C PHE A 102 -23.03 17.01 14.74
N SER A 103 -23.84 18.05 14.59
CA SER A 103 -23.46 19.45 14.83
C SER A 103 -24.08 20.06 16.09
N GLY A 104 -24.78 19.24 16.89
CA GLY A 104 -25.34 19.66 18.17
C GLY A 104 -24.31 19.56 19.31
N GLU A 105 -24.73 19.96 20.51
CA GLU A 105 -23.93 19.76 21.71
C GLU A 105 -24.16 18.35 22.28
N ALA A 106 -23.08 17.71 22.73
CA ALA A 106 -23.11 16.49 23.52
C ALA A 106 -22.71 16.82 24.97
N PRO A 107 -23.65 17.24 25.84
CA PRO A 107 -23.36 17.59 27.22
C PRO A 107 -22.82 16.38 28.00
N ALA A 108 -22.16 16.63 29.14
CA ALA A 108 -21.70 15.55 30.02
C ALA A 108 -22.87 14.65 30.45
N GLY A 109 -22.65 13.33 30.48
CA GLY A 109 -23.70 12.35 30.71
C GLY A 109 -24.57 12.07 29.48
N SER A 110 -24.06 12.37 28.27
CA SER A 110 -24.74 12.05 27.02
C SER A 110 -23.85 11.28 26.04
N ALA A 111 -24.49 10.67 25.07
CA ALA A 111 -23.86 10.00 23.95
C ALA A 111 -24.53 10.38 22.64
N VAL A 112 -23.79 10.30 21.55
CA VAL A 112 -24.29 10.47 20.19
C VAL A 112 -24.35 9.11 19.53
N ARG A 113 -25.52 8.71 19.03
CA ARG A 113 -25.62 7.48 18.23
C ARG A 113 -24.86 7.68 16.93
N ILE A 114 -23.82 6.91 16.68
CA ILE A 114 -22.89 7.13 15.57
C ILE A 114 -22.82 5.91 14.67
N MET A 115 -22.71 6.12 13.36
CA MET A 115 -22.57 5.04 12.37
C MET A 115 -21.14 4.98 11.82
N THR A 116 -20.74 3.86 11.25
CA THR A 116 -19.43 3.68 10.60
C THR A 116 -19.16 4.79 9.58
N GLY A 117 -17.96 5.37 9.66
CA GLY A 117 -17.51 6.44 8.77
C GLY A 117 -18.02 7.84 9.12
N ALA A 118 -18.91 7.98 10.11
CA ALA A 118 -19.31 9.29 10.61
C ALA A 118 -18.15 9.97 11.36
N VAL A 119 -18.03 11.29 11.20
CA VAL A 119 -17.04 12.10 11.93
C VAL A 119 -17.36 12.07 13.43
N MET A 120 -16.33 11.90 14.25
CA MET A 120 -16.46 11.92 15.71
C MET A 120 -16.96 13.29 16.20
N PRO A 121 -17.96 13.35 17.11
CA PRO A 121 -18.40 14.59 17.73
C PRO A 121 -17.29 15.27 18.54
N ALA A 122 -17.36 16.60 18.64
CA ALA A 122 -16.45 17.40 19.47
C ALA A 122 -16.76 17.31 20.98
#